data_AF-A0A3G8YJB8-F1
#
_entry.id   AF-A0A3G8YJB8-F1
#
_cell.length_a   1.000
_cell.length_b   1.000
_cell.length_c   1.000
_cell.angle_alpha   90.00
_cell.angle_beta   90.00
_cell.angle_gamma   90.00
#
_symmetry.space_group_name_H-M   'P 1'
#
loop_
_entity.id
_entity.type
_entity.pdbx_description
1 polymer ?
#
loop_
_entity_poly.entity_id
_entity_poly.type
_entity_poly.pdbx_seq_one_letter_code
_entity_poly.pdbx_strand_id
1 'polypeptide(L)'
;MKISYINEYNFNIIQPTSIGGNLKSEVAFFGDRENSLGGYTSIRFIEDKQYFFPEDLAVVRKNIVSVMESCFNISPDRRAEVSAWLSGKNVLSSVEAAKKFGPAEITLVRKQLGRVGGFSTLFLISRDGEPGRGIWKNYCTR
;
A
#
# COMPACT_ATOMS: atom_id res chain seq x y z
N MET A 1 13.58 -26.52 -0.97
CA MET A 1 13.55 -25.08 -0.65
C MET A 1 13.40 -24.32 -1.97
N LYS A 2 12.20 -23.84 -2.31
CA LYS A 2 11.99 -23.03 -3.52
C LYS A 2 12.49 -21.63 -3.22
N ILE A 3 13.53 -21.18 -3.92
CA ILE A 3 13.98 -19.79 -3.90
C ILE A 3 13.04 -19.04 -4.85
N SER A 4 12.01 -18.40 -4.29
CA SER A 4 11.15 -17.51 -5.06
C SER A 4 11.93 -16.22 -5.35
N TYR A 5 12.27 -16.00 -6.61
CA TYR A 5 12.87 -14.75 -7.07
C TYR A 5 11.77 -13.69 -7.14
N ILE A 6 11.82 -12.72 -6.22
CA ILE A 6 10.88 -11.60 -6.18
C ILE A 6 11.33 -10.56 -7.22
N ASN A 7 10.48 -10.21 -8.17
CA ASN A 7 10.71 -9.01 -8.98
C ASN A 7 10.34 -7.81 -8.12
N GLU A 8 11.31 -6.92 -7.90
CA GLU A 8 11.14 -5.68 -7.15
C GLU A 8 11.31 -4.49 -8.10
N TYR A 9 10.30 -3.62 -8.18
CA TYR A 9 10.38 -2.35 -8.89
C TYR A 9 10.06 -1.21 -7.93
N ASN A 10 11.03 -0.32 -7.75
CA ASN A 10 10.97 0.74 -6.76
C ASN A 10 11.11 2.11 -7.42
N PHE A 11 10.30 3.05 -6.98
CA PHE A 11 10.43 4.45 -7.37
C PHE A 11 9.89 5.37 -6.28
N ASN A 12 10.31 6.63 -6.34
CA ASN A 12 9.78 7.67 -5.48
C ASN A 12 8.69 8.44 -6.23
N ILE A 13 7.55 8.65 -5.57
CA ILE A 13 6.53 9.59 -6.03
C ILE A 13 6.58 10.84 -5.17
N ILE A 14 6.39 11.99 -5.81
CA ILE A 14 6.23 13.28 -5.14
C ILE A 14 4.87 13.80 -5.57
N GLN A 15 3.98 14.02 -4.62
CA GLN A 15 2.61 14.46 -4.90
C GLN A 15 2.27 15.73 -4.12
N PRO A 16 1.61 16.70 -4.77
CA PRO A 16 1.19 17.92 -4.10
C PRO A 16 0.05 17.61 -3.11
N THR A 17 0.11 18.29 -1.98
CA THR A 17 -0.94 18.33 -0.95
C THR A 17 -1.89 19.49 -1.22
N SER A 18 -3.06 19.50 -0.59
CA SER A 18 -4.07 20.57 -0.79
C SER A 18 -3.61 21.96 -0.31
N ILE A 19 -2.55 22.02 0.51
CA ILE A 19 -2.02 23.29 1.06
C ILE A 19 -0.72 23.73 0.36
N GLY A 20 -0.37 23.14 -0.78
CA GLY A 20 0.83 23.50 -1.55
C GLY A 20 2.15 22.89 -1.06
N GLY A 21 2.11 22.01 -0.05
CA GLY A 21 3.23 21.15 0.33
C GLY A 21 3.33 19.90 -0.57
N ASN A 22 4.34 19.06 -0.35
CA ASN A 22 4.50 17.79 -1.07
C ASN A 22 4.61 16.60 -0.11
N LEU A 23 3.92 15.51 -0.44
CA LEU A 23 4.17 14.19 0.14
C LEU A 23 5.14 13.42 -0.75
N LYS A 24 6.18 12.84 -0.15
CA LYS A 24 7.13 11.96 -0.83
C LYS A 24 6.93 10.54 -0.32
N SER A 25 6.60 9.64 -1.23
CA SER A 25 6.41 8.23 -0.92
C SER A 25 7.41 7.39 -1.70
N GLU A 26 8.04 6.44 -1.04
CA GLU A 26 8.70 5.34 -1.73
C GLU A 26 7.66 4.27 -2.03
N VAL A 27 7.60 3.82 -3.29
CA VAL A 27 6.66 2.79 -3.74
C VAL A 27 7.43 1.63 -4.31
N ALA A 28 7.13 0.43 -3.81
CA ALA A 28 7.78 -0.81 -4.20
C ALA A 28 6.74 -1.85 -4.62
N PHE A 29 6.91 -2.43 -5.80
CA PHE A 29 6.03 -3.46 -6.37
C PHE A 29 6.71 -4.82 -6.29
N PHE A 30 6.01 -5.82 -5.76
CA PHE A 30 6.52 -7.18 -5.58
C PHE A 30 5.60 -8.17 -6.29
N GLY A 31 6.19 -9.10 -7.04
CA GLY A 31 5.45 -10.17 -7.70
C GLY A 31 6.29 -11.43 -7.82
N ASP A 32 5.60 -12.56 -7.91
CA ASP A 32 6.22 -13.85 -8.19
C ASP A 32 6.56 -13.97 -9.68
N ARG A 33 7.84 -14.20 -10.00
CA ARG A 33 8.29 -14.48 -11.38
C ARG A 33 7.64 -15.72 -12.00
N GLU A 34 7.12 -16.64 -11.19
CA GLU A 34 6.48 -17.87 -11.68
C GLU A 34 5.13 -17.58 -12.37
N ASN A 35 4.54 -16.39 -12.18
CA ASN A 35 3.37 -16.00 -12.95
C ASN A 35 3.79 -15.54 -14.36
N SER A 36 3.37 -16.29 -15.38
CA SER A 36 3.60 -15.97 -16.80
C SER A 36 3.10 -14.59 -17.23
N LEU A 37 2.19 -13.98 -16.47
CA LEU A 37 1.63 -12.65 -16.74
C LEU A 37 2.43 -11.51 -16.09
N GLY A 38 3.43 -11.81 -15.24
CA GLY A 38 4.30 -10.80 -14.62
C GLY A 38 3.60 -9.83 -13.66
N GLY A 39 2.42 -10.17 -13.15
CA GLY A 39 1.64 -9.31 -12.26
C GLY A 39 2.18 -9.24 -10.84
N TYR A 40 1.97 -8.10 -10.18
CA TYR A 40 2.39 -7.89 -8.80
C TYR A 40 1.37 -8.46 -7.78
N THR A 41 1.87 -9.21 -6.80
CA THR A 41 1.10 -9.80 -5.69
C THR A 41 1.06 -8.88 -4.47
N SER A 42 1.99 -7.93 -4.36
CA SER A 42 1.90 -6.89 -3.35
C SER A 42 2.55 -5.57 -3.78
N ILE A 43 2.11 -4.48 -3.16
CA ILE A 43 2.66 -3.14 -3.34
C ILE A 43 2.88 -2.54 -1.95
N ARG A 44 4.03 -1.90 -1.75
CA ARG A 44 4.35 -1.15 -0.53
C ARG A 44 4.36 0.33 -0.83
N PHE A 45 3.78 1.10 0.07
CA PHE A 45 4.00 2.54 0.20
C PHE A 45 4.75 2.78 1.50
N ILE A 46 5.86 3.49 1.44
CA ILE A 46 6.68 3.83 2.61
C ILE A 46 6.74 5.34 2.72
N GLU A 47 6.47 5.82 3.93
CA GLU A 47 6.43 7.22 4.30
C GLU A 47 7.31 7.42 5.52
N ASP A 48 8.25 8.38 5.51
CA ASP A 48 9.10 8.71 6.65
C ASP A 48 8.36 9.57 7.69
N LYS A 49 7.18 9.08 8.10
CA LYS A 49 6.26 9.73 9.05
C LYS A 49 5.63 8.69 9.96
N GLN A 50 5.46 9.01 11.24
CA GLN A 50 4.65 8.20 12.16
C GLN A 50 3.15 8.46 11.96
N TYR A 51 2.82 9.74 11.79
CA TYR A 51 1.47 10.27 11.68
C TYR A 51 1.40 11.27 10.53
N PHE A 52 0.24 11.34 9.90
CA PHE A 52 -0.02 12.20 8.76
C PHE A 52 -0.91 13.38 9.16
N PHE A 53 -0.57 14.57 8.69
CA PHE A 53 -1.51 15.69 8.68
C PHE A 53 -2.70 15.37 7.76
N PRO A 54 -3.88 15.99 7.95
CA PRO A 54 -5.07 15.70 7.15
C PRO A 54 -4.85 15.72 5.63
N GLU A 55 -4.04 16.66 5.14
CA GLU A 55 -3.67 16.86 3.75
C GLU A 55 -2.78 15.74 3.19
N ASP A 56 -1.79 15.28 3.97
CA ASP A 56 -0.94 14.14 3.60
C ASP A 56 -1.77 12.86 3.60
N LEU A 57 -2.61 12.67 4.64
CA LEU A 57 -3.48 11.51 4.77
C LEU A 57 -4.49 11.44 3.62
N ALA A 58 -4.94 12.58 3.08
CA ALA A 58 -5.79 12.59 1.90
C ALA A 58 -5.07 12.03 0.67
N VAL A 59 -3.79 12.38 0.47
CA VAL A 59 -2.95 11.83 -0.62
C VAL A 59 -2.73 10.33 -0.42
N VAL A 60 -2.33 9.90 0.78
CA VAL A 60 -2.14 8.47 1.12
C VAL A 60 -3.41 7.66 0.83
N ARG A 61 -4.57 8.11 1.32
CA ARG A 61 -5.86 7.44 1.10
C ARG A 61 -6.19 7.35 -0.38
N LYS A 62 -6.03 8.45 -1.13
CA LYS A 62 -6.28 8.48 -2.57
C LYS A 62 -5.43 7.45 -3.31
N ASN A 63 -4.14 7.38 -3.01
CA ASN A 63 -3.22 6.45 -3.67
C ASN A 63 -3.56 4.99 -3.34
N ILE A 64 -3.71 4.67 -2.06
CA ILE A 64 -3.99 3.30 -1.61
C ILE A 64 -5.30 2.81 -2.22
N VAL A 65 -6.36 3.62 -2.15
CA VAL A 65 -7.66 3.27 -2.75
C VAL A 65 -7.54 3.09 -4.26
N SER A 66 -6.89 4.01 -4.97
CA SER A 66 -6.72 3.91 -6.42
C SER A 66 -5.96 2.65 -6.84
N VAL A 67 -4.90 2.30 -6.11
CA VAL A 67 -4.14 1.05 -6.35
C VAL A 67 -4.97 -0.18 -6.02
N MET A 68 -5.71 -0.16 -4.91
CA MET A 68 -6.56 -1.27 -4.51
C MET A 68 -7.62 -1.60 -5.57
N GLU A 69 -8.20 -0.59 -6.21
CA GLU A 69 -9.19 -0.78 -7.26
C GLU A 69 -8.57 -1.24 -8.58
N SER A 70 -7.52 -0.53 -9.00
CA SER A 70 -6.89 -0.73 -10.30
C SER A 70 -6.09 -2.03 -10.34
N CYS A 71 -5.43 -2.37 -9.23
CA CYS A 71 -4.56 -3.53 -9.17
C CYS A 71 -5.20 -4.69 -8.39
N PHE A 72 -6.00 -4.48 -7.34
CA PHE A 72 -6.38 -5.55 -6.38
C PHE A 72 -7.88 -5.87 -6.33
N ASN A 73 -8.65 -5.57 -7.39
CA ASN A 73 -10.07 -5.96 -7.53
C ASN A 73 -10.97 -5.54 -6.35
N ILE A 74 -10.64 -4.42 -5.71
CA ILE A 74 -11.53 -3.83 -4.72
C ILE A 74 -12.70 -3.17 -5.43
N SER A 75 -13.92 -3.42 -4.92
CA SER A 75 -15.12 -2.74 -5.41
C SER A 75 -15.10 -1.26 -5.01
N PRO A 76 -15.53 -0.34 -5.89
CA PRO A 76 -15.70 1.08 -5.57
C PRO A 76 -16.54 1.36 -4.31
N ASP A 77 -17.48 0.49 -3.96
CA ASP A 77 -18.31 0.66 -2.76
C ASP A 77 -17.50 0.52 -1.45
N ARG A 78 -16.32 -0.10 -1.52
CA ARG A 78 -15.41 -0.28 -0.38
C ARG A 78 -14.48 0.92 -0.16
N ARG A 79 -14.46 1.91 -1.07
CA ARG A 79 -13.62 3.13 -0.97
C ARG A 79 -13.73 3.81 0.40
N ALA A 80 -14.96 3.99 0.86
CA ALA A 80 -15.25 4.64 2.13
C ALA A 80 -14.72 3.84 3.31
N GLU A 81 -14.87 2.51 3.26
CA GLU A 81 -14.39 1.60 4.31
C GLU A 81 -12.87 1.62 4.43
N VAL A 82 -12.16 1.54 3.30
CA VAL A 82 -10.69 1.64 3.24
C VAL A 82 -10.22 2.98 3.79
N SER A 83 -10.81 4.07 3.31
CA SER A 83 -10.47 5.43 3.73
C SER A 83 -10.69 5.65 5.23
N ALA A 84 -11.81 5.17 5.78
CA ALA A 84 -12.13 5.27 7.19
C ALA A 84 -11.14 4.47 8.05
N TRP A 85 -10.77 3.26 7.62
CA TRP A 85 -9.80 2.45 8.34
C TRP A 85 -8.42 3.11 8.38
N LEU A 86 -7.93 3.64 7.25
CA LEU A 86 -6.65 4.37 7.20
C LEU A 86 -6.67 5.60 8.13
N SER A 87 -7.75 6.38 8.13
CA SER A 87 -7.92 7.51 9.06
C SER A 87 -7.91 7.06 10.52
N GLY A 88 -8.63 5.98 10.84
CA GLY A 88 -8.66 5.42 12.19
C GLY A 88 -7.28 4.91 12.66
N LYS A 89 -6.47 4.34 11.76
CA LYS A 89 -5.11 3.91 12.10
C LYS A 89 -4.12 5.06 12.20
N ASN A 90 -4.33 6.16 11.49
CA ASN A 90 -3.47 7.34 11.58
C ASN A 90 -3.42 7.91 13.01
N VAL A 91 -4.50 7.83 13.80
CA VAL A 91 -4.52 8.41 15.17
C VAL A 91 -4.07 7.46 16.27
N LEU A 92 -3.88 6.18 15.95
CA LEU A 92 -3.47 5.16 16.92
C LEU A 92 -1.95 5.00 16.91
N SER A 93 -1.34 4.73 18.05
CA SER A 93 0.10 4.43 18.17
C SER A 93 0.47 2.98 17.81
N SER A 94 -0.48 2.20 17.28
CA SER A 94 -0.27 0.79 16.93
C SER A 94 0.92 0.62 15.98
N VAL A 95 1.81 -0.31 16.36
CA VAL A 95 3.02 -0.70 15.62
C VAL A 95 2.67 -1.47 14.35
N GLU A 96 1.59 -2.26 14.40
CA GLU A 96 1.15 -3.06 13.26
C GLU A 96 -0.37 -3.24 13.29
N ALA A 97 -1.00 -3.17 12.13
CA ALA A 97 -2.41 -3.48 11.98
C ALA A 97 -2.72 -3.96 10.56
N ALA A 98 -3.45 -5.07 10.43
CA ALA A 98 -3.92 -5.58 9.16
C ALA A 98 -5.46 -5.53 9.07
N LYS A 99 -5.99 -5.35 7.87
CA LYS A 99 -7.42 -5.53 7.58
C LYS A 99 -7.64 -5.96 6.13
N LYS A 100 -8.53 -6.95 5.97
CA LYS A 100 -9.03 -7.39 4.67
C LYS A 100 -10.20 -6.54 4.18
N PHE A 101 -10.24 -6.31 2.88
CA PHE A 101 -11.29 -5.60 2.17
C PHE A 101 -11.69 -6.45 0.95
N GLY A 102 -12.56 -7.43 1.17
CA GLY A 102 -12.81 -8.45 0.14
C GLY A 102 -11.56 -9.30 -0.08
N PRO A 103 -11.06 -9.43 -1.32
CA PRO A 103 -9.94 -10.32 -1.61
C PRO A 103 -8.57 -9.71 -1.26
N ALA A 104 -8.49 -8.38 -1.15
CA ALA A 104 -7.25 -7.67 -0.84
C ALA A 104 -7.09 -7.41 0.66
N GLU A 105 -5.84 -7.29 1.12
CA GLU A 105 -5.49 -6.93 2.48
C GLU A 105 -4.59 -5.68 2.49
N ILE A 106 -4.77 -4.83 3.50
CA ILE A 106 -3.79 -3.80 3.83
C ILE A 106 -3.17 -4.14 5.18
N THR A 107 -1.85 -4.18 5.24
CA THR A 107 -1.08 -4.21 6.47
C THR A 107 -0.35 -2.89 6.64
N LEU A 108 -0.64 -2.17 7.72
CA LEU A 108 0.09 -0.99 8.16
C LEU A 108 1.14 -1.42 9.19
N VAL A 109 2.38 -1.00 9.01
CA VAL A 109 3.48 -1.20 9.97
C VAL A 109 4.15 0.13 10.24
N ARG A 110 4.34 0.48 11.51
CA ARG A 110 5.13 1.63 11.94
C ARG A 110 6.41 1.16 12.57
N LYS A 111 7.54 1.65 12.08
CA LYS A 111 8.85 1.33 12.63
C LYS A 111 9.54 2.60 13.08
N GLN A 112 10.12 2.57 14.27
CA GLN A 112 11.03 3.62 14.69
C GLN A 112 12.35 3.45 13.93
N LEU A 113 12.83 4.52 13.32
CA LEU A 113 14.10 4.59 12.62
C LEU A 113 15.19 4.99 13.62
N GLY A 114 16.04 4.01 13.97
CA GLY A 114 17.14 4.22 14.91
C GLY A 114 16.69 4.59 16.33
N ARG A 115 17.64 5.09 17.13
CA ARG A 115 17.40 5.47 18.54
C ARG A 115 16.80 6.86 18.71
N VAL A 116 16.89 7.72 17.69
CA VAL A 116 16.54 9.14 17.78
C VAL A 116 15.33 9.42 16.89
N GLY A 117 14.13 9.29 17.46
CA GLY A 117 12.89 9.97 17.04
C GLY A 117 12.33 9.79 15.61
N GLY A 118 13.04 9.15 14.69
CA GLY A 118 12.56 8.92 13.33
C GLY A 118 11.52 7.81 13.31
N PHE A 119 10.56 7.89 12.39
CA PHE A 119 9.58 6.85 12.17
C PHE A 119 9.34 6.67 10.68
N SER A 120 9.10 5.43 10.27
CA SER A 120 8.52 5.12 8.97
C SER A 120 7.18 4.41 9.15
N THR A 121 6.22 4.76 8.29
CA THR A 121 4.97 4.03 8.13
C THR A 121 5.01 3.32 6.79
N LEU A 122 4.79 2.01 6.81
CA LEU A 122 4.68 1.15 5.66
C LEU A 122 3.23 0.71 5.51
N PHE A 123 2.68 0.86 4.31
CA PHE A 123 1.41 0.26 3.91
C PHE A 123 1.69 -0.82 2.87
N LEU A 124 1.49 -2.07 3.25
CA LEU A 124 1.57 -3.23 2.37
C LEU A 124 0.16 -3.58 1.90
N ILE A 125 -0.08 -3.47 0.60
CA ILE A 125 -1.29 -3.95 -0.05
C ILE A 125 -0.96 -5.32 -0.64
N SER A 126 -1.71 -6.36 -0.30
CA SER A 126 -1.46 -7.73 -0.77
C SER A 126 -2.73 -8.42 -1.25
N ARG A 127 -2.52 -9.51 -2.00
CA ARG A 127 -3.52 -10.51 -2.38
C ARG A 127 -3.05 -11.90 -1.98
N ASP A 128 -4.00 -12.82 -1.77
CA ASP A 128 -3.75 -14.22 -1.46
C ASP A 128 -3.77 -15.15 -2.69
N GLY A 129 -3.94 -14.60 -3.89
CA GLY A 129 -3.96 -15.38 -5.13
C GLY A 129 -3.19 -14.75 -6.29
N GLU A 130 -3.10 -15.49 -7.39
CA GLU A 130 -2.28 -15.12 -8.53
C GLU A 130 -2.95 -14.07 -9.43
N PRO A 131 -2.23 -12.99 -9.81
CA PRO A 131 -2.67 -12.04 -10.83
C PRO A 131 -3.13 -12.73 -12.12
N GLY A 132 -4.30 -12.32 -12.62
CA GLY A 132 -4.90 -12.86 -13.85
C GLY A 132 -5.67 -14.18 -13.67
N ARG A 133 -5.77 -14.73 -12.44
CA ARG A 133 -6.49 -15.98 -12.16
C ARG A 133 -7.64 -15.81 -11.16
N GLY A 134 -8.70 -16.61 -11.34
CA GLY A 134 -9.86 -16.61 -10.44
C GLY A 134 -10.50 -15.23 -10.31
N ILE A 135 -10.54 -14.70 -9.10
CA ILE A 135 -11.08 -13.36 -8.78
C ILE A 135 -10.10 -12.22 -9.09
N TRP A 136 -8.83 -12.53 -9.40
CA TRP A 136 -7.75 -11.55 -9.57
C TRP A 136 -7.63 -11.02 -11.00
N LYS A 137 -8.74 -10.59 -11.59
CA LYS A 137 -8.80 -10.15 -13.00
C LYS A 137 -8.05 -8.85 -13.26
N ASN A 138 -8.18 -7.89 -12.35
CA ASN A 138 -7.37 -6.68 -12.35
C ASN A 138 -6.03 -6.98 -11.67
N TYR A 139 -4.96 -6.50 -12.28
CA TYR A 139 -3.61 -6.55 -11.75
C TYR A 139 -2.74 -5.52 -12.46
N CYS A 140 -1.67 -5.12 -11.77
CA CYS A 140 -0.68 -4.21 -12.32
C CYS A 140 0.57 -5.00 -12.73
N THR A 141 1.16 -4.60 -13.84
CA THR A 141 2.42 -5.11 -14.38
C THR A 141 3.39 -3.93 -14.55
N ARG A 142 4.64 -4.20 -14.93
CA ARG A 142 5.59 -3.16 -15.34
C ARG A 142 5.16 -2.50 -16.65
#